data_AF-A0A356U0T4-F1
#
_entry.id   AF-A0A356U0T4-F1
#
_cell.length_a   1.000
_cell.length_b   1.000
_cell.length_c   1.000
_cell.angle_alpha   90.00
_cell.angle_beta   90.00
_cell.angle_gamma   90.00
#
_symmetry.space_group_name_H-M   'P 1'
#
loop_
_entity.id
_entity.type
_entity.pdbx_description
1 polymer ?
#
loop_
_entity_poly.entity_id
_entity_poly.type
_entity_poly.pdbx_seq_one_letter_code
_entity_poly.pdbx_strand_id
1 'polypeptide(L)'
;MLRIIGITIMLLTTACSVKESYHGASILNQENLATIMVGTDSKQTVAAKLGSPTVVAPLDPNRWIYVAQYMATSSFSRPTPEDQRVIQVVFDDQGRVAEVINKSKDDYVALAPDGDETETFGREINILQEVFGNIGRFNPGG
;
A
#
# COMPACT_ATOMS: atom_id res chain seq x y z
N MET A 1 48.62 -20.73 -18.85
CA MET A 1 47.34 -21.15 -18.24
C MET A 1 46.88 -20.26 -17.08
N LEU A 2 47.74 -19.89 -16.12
CA LEU A 2 47.36 -19.08 -14.95
C LEU A 2 46.79 -17.68 -15.28
N ARG A 3 47.27 -17.04 -16.37
CA ARG A 3 46.79 -15.73 -16.83
C ARG A 3 45.37 -15.72 -17.39
N ILE A 4 44.92 -16.84 -17.96
CA ILE A 4 43.57 -16.96 -18.57
C ILE A 4 42.53 -17.20 -17.45
N ILE A 5 42.89 -17.96 -16.43
CA ILE A 5 42.04 -18.23 -15.25
C ILE A 5 41.76 -16.94 -14.46
N GLY A 6 42.76 -16.06 -14.32
CA GLY A 6 42.59 -14.79 -13.61
C GLY A 6 41.61 -13.82 -14.27
N ILE A 7 41.52 -13.83 -15.61
CA ILE A 7 40.59 -12.96 -16.35
C ILE A 7 39.15 -13.48 -16.23
N THR A 8 38.95 -14.80 -16.28
CA THR A 8 37.61 -15.41 -16.15
C THR A 8 36.98 -15.20 -14.77
N ILE A 9 37.78 -15.21 -13.70
CA ILE A 9 37.28 -14.94 -12.32
C ILE A 9 36.86 -13.48 -12.14
N MET A 10 37.51 -12.54 -12.84
CA MET A 10 37.17 -11.12 -12.72
C MET A 10 35.83 -10.77 -13.40
N LEU A 11 35.45 -11.48 -14.47
CA LEU A 11 34.16 -11.30 -15.14
C LEU A 11 32.95 -11.78 -14.33
N LEU A 12 33.15 -12.58 -13.27
CA LEU A 12 32.05 -13.16 -12.48
C LEU A 12 31.56 -12.25 -11.34
N THR A 13 32.12 -11.05 -11.15
CA THR A 13 31.87 -10.21 -9.96
C THR A 13 30.90 -9.03 -10.15
N THR A 14 30.27 -8.86 -11.31
CA THR A 14 29.46 -7.66 -11.63
C THR A 14 27.94 -7.83 -11.50
N ALA A 15 27.44 -8.83 -10.76
CA ALA A 15 26.01 -9.16 -10.76
C ALA A 15 25.17 -8.66 -9.56
N CYS A 16 25.73 -7.91 -8.61
CA CYS A 16 24.94 -7.32 -7.53
C CYS A 16 24.41 -5.93 -7.93
N SER A 17 23.11 -5.82 -8.21
CA SER A 17 22.40 -4.55 -8.34
C SER A 17 21.28 -4.42 -7.31
N VAL A 18 21.03 -3.19 -6.87
CA VAL A 18 19.90 -2.84 -6.00
C VAL A 18 18.62 -2.98 -6.82
N LYS A 19 17.59 -3.62 -6.25
CA LYS A 19 16.29 -3.75 -6.90
C LYS A 19 15.42 -2.56 -6.49
N GLU A 20 15.25 -1.64 -7.41
CA GLU A 20 14.31 -0.52 -7.30
C GLU A 20 12.93 -0.97 -7.80
N SER A 21 11.88 -0.66 -7.06
CA SER A 21 10.50 -1.01 -7.43
C SER A 21 9.59 0.20 -7.23
N TYR A 22 8.79 0.51 -8.25
CA TYR A 22 7.80 1.58 -8.24
C TYR A 22 6.41 0.98 -8.06
N HIS A 23 5.63 1.51 -7.12
CA HIS A 23 4.28 1.05 -6.83
C HIS A 23 3.28 2.20 -6.96
N GLY A 24 2.08 1.90 -7.46
CA GLY A 24 0.97 2.85 -7.57
C GLY A 24 1.00 3.68 -8.86
N ALA A 25 0.46 4.91 -8.79
CA ALA A 25 0.38 5.80 -9.93
C ALA A 25 1.76 6.39 -10.24
N SER A 26 2.51 5.70 -11.10
CA SER A 26 3.91 6.02 -11.49
C SER A 26 4.13 7.42 -12.08
N ILE A 27 3.08 8.24 -12.23
CA ILE A 27 3.04 9.53 -12.93
C ILE A 27 2.71 10.72 -11.99
N LEU A 28 2.67 10.51 -10.67
CA LEU A 28 2.41 11.62 -9.74
C LEU A 28 3.65 12.48 -9.50
N ASN A 29 4.12 13.18 -10.53
CA ASN A 29 5.09 14.27 -10.39
C ASN A 29 4.37 15.55 -9.93
N GLN A 30 5.06 16.37 -9.13
CA GLN A 30 4.50 17.59 -8.54
C GLN A 30 3.99 18.59 -9.60
N GLU A 31 4.53 18.52 -10.81
CA GLU A 31 4.09 19.29 -11.97
C GLU A 31 2.67 18.90 -12.45
N ASN A 32 2.31 17.62 -12.39
CA ASN A 32 0.98 17.16 -12.82
C ASN A 32 -0.12 17.62 -11.84
N LEU A 33 0.21 17.74 -10.55
CA LEU A 33 -0.68 18.33 -9.56
C LEU A 33 -0.99 19.80 -9.82
N ALA A 34 0.01 20.57 -10.25
CA ALA A 34 -0.15 21.99 -10.53
C ALA A 34 -1.14 22.26 -11.67
N THR A 35 -1.49 21.23 -12.46
CA THR A 35 -2.48 21.35 -13.55
C THR A 35 -3.93 21.20 -13.09
N ILE A 36 -4.19 20.79 -11.84
CA ILE A 36 -5.56 20.65 -11.33
C ILE A 36 -6.04 21.99 -10.77
N MET A 37 -7.15 22.46 -11.31
CA MET A 37 -7.79 23.71 -10.93
C MET A 37 -9.01 23.46 -10.05
N VAL A 38 -8.92 23.85 -8.78
CA VAL A 38 -10.04 23.86 -7.84
C VAL A 38 -11.18 24.73 -8.38
N GLY A 39 -12.42 24.26 -8.26
CA GLY A 39 -13.65 24.91 -8.71
C GLY A 39 -13.96 24.78 -10.20
N THR A 40 -12.98 24.43 -11.03
CA THR A 40 -13.13 24.36 -12.49
C THR A 40 -13.05 22.93 -13.01
N ASP A 41 -12.09 22.14 -12.53
CA ASP A 41 -11.93 20.77 -12.99
C ASP A 41 -13.04 19.86 -12.46
N SER A 42 -13.47 18.92 -13.29
CA SER A 42 -14.44 17.88 -12.92
C SER A 42 -13.76 16.53 -12.72
N LYS A 43 -14.47 15.55 -12.17
CA LYS A 43 -13.99 14.15 -12.09
C LYS A 43 -13.46 13.63 -13.44
N GLN A 44 -14.11 13.99 -14.55
CA GLN A 44 -13.69 13.59 -15.89
C GLN A 44 -12.39 14.28 -16.31
N THR A 45 -12.23 15.59 -16.06
CA THR A 45 -10.99 16.29 -16.43
C THR A 45 -9.82 15.85 -15.56
N VAL A 46 -10.05 15.59 -14.28
CA VAL A 46 -9.05 14.99 -13.38
C VAL A 46 -8.65 13.59 -13.85
N ALA A 47 -9.61 12.74 -14.20
CA ALA A 47 -9.32 11.41 -14.74
C ALA A 47 -8.55 11.48 -16.07
N ALA A 48 -8.81 12.47 -16.91
CA ALA A 48 -8.06 12.68 -18.15
C ALA A 48 -6.61 13.15 -17.90
N LYS A 49 -6.39 13.96 -16.86
CA LYS A 49 -5.07 14.51 -16.49
C LYS A 49 -4.21 13.53 -15.69
N LEU A 50 -4.77 12.89 -14.68
CA LEU A 50 -4.06 12.00 -13.74
C LEU A 50 -4.28 10.51 -13.99
N GLY A 51 -5.25 10.14 -14.83
CA GLY A 51 -5.72 8.76 -14.95
C GLY A 51 -6.66 8.33 -13.83
N SER A 52 -6.93 7.04 -13.78
CA SER A 52 -7.76 6.43 -12.74
C SER A 52 -7.09 6.53 -11.36
N PRO A 53 -7.85 6.81 -10.28
CA PRO A 53 -7.31 6.84 -8.93
C PRO A 53 -6.78 5.47 -8.51
N THR A 54 -5.83 5.46 -7.57
CA THR A 54 -5.36 4.22 -6.95
C THR A 54 -6.46 3.62 -6.06
N VAL A 55 -7.14 4.49 -5.30
CA VAL A 55 -8.22 4.12 -4.40
C VAL A 55 -9.31 5.20 -4.44
N VAL A 56 -10.57 4.78 -4.48
CA VAL A 56 -11.72 5.64 -4.17
C VAL A 56 -12.09 5.40 -2.71
N ALA A 57 -12.29 6.45 -1.92
CA ALA A 57 -12.56 6.27 -0.50
C ALA A 57 -13.88 5.48 -0.30
N PRO A 58 -13.89 4.39 0.49
CA PRO A 58 -15.06 3.52 0.61
C PRO A 58 -16.30 4.21 1.18
N LEU A 59 -16.09 5.18 2.08
CA LEU A 59 -17.16 5.91 2.76
C LEU A 59 -17.56 7.20 2.04
N ASP A 60 -16.73 7.68 1.11
CA ASP A 60 -16.91 8.95 0.41
C ASP A 60 -16.48 8.80 -1.07
N PRO A 61 -17.42 8.52 -1.99
CA PRO A 61 -17.12 8.34 -3.42
C PRO A 61 -16.70 9.65 -4.11
N ASN A 62 -16.79 10.79 -3.42
CA ASN A 62 -16.27 12.08 -3.87
C ASN A 62 -14.82 12.30 -3.44
N ARG A 63 -14.16 11.30 -2.84
CA ARG A 63 -12.75 11.40 -2.46
C ARG A 63 -11.92 10.38 -3.21
N TRP A 64 -11.08 10.88 -4.10
CA TRP A 64 -10.16 10.06 -4.90
C TRP A 64 -8.75 10.18 -4.35
N ILE A 65 -8.10 9.03 -4.18
CA ILE A 65 -6.77 8.93 -3.57
C ILE A 65 -5.83 8.33 -4.62
N TYR A 66 -4.76 9.06 -4.87
CA TYR A 66 -3.65 8.66 -5.71
C TYR A 66 -2.42 8.44 -4.82
N VAL A 67 -1.85 7.25 -4.89
CA VAL A 67 -0.66 6.89 -4.10
C VAL A 67 0.46 6.56 -5.07
N ALA A 68 1.62 7.20 -4.88
CA ALA A 68 2.86 6.85 -5.55
C ALA A 68 3.91 6.53 -4.49
N GLN A 69 4.55 5.38 -4.62
CA GLN A 69 5.56 4.90 -3.69
C GLN A 69 6.79 4.42 -4.47
N TYR A 70 7.95 4.87 -4.02
CA TYR A 70 9.24 4.38 -4.47
C TYR A 70 9.86 3.52 -3.37
N MET A 71 10.10 2.26 -3.69
CA MET A 71 10.67 1.28 -2.76
C MET A 71 12.06 0.88 -3.22
N ALA A 72 13.06 1.13 -2.38
CA ALA A 72 14.39 0.58 -2.55
C ALA A 72 14.52 -0.70 -1.73
N THR A 73 14.95 -1.79 -2.37
CA THR A 73 15.25 -3.06 -1.70
C THR A 73 16.75 -3.29 -1.70
N SER A 74 17.37 -3.24 -0.51
CA SER A 74 18.74 -3.74 -0.34
C SER A 74 18.72 -5.27 -0.27
N SER A 75 19.75 -5.94 -0.80
CA SER A 75 19.77 -7.39 -1.12
C SER A 75 19.40 -8.36 0.03
N PHE A 76 19.28 -7.89 1.27
CA PHE A 76 18.87 -8.71 2.43
C PHE A 76 17.94 -8.01 3.43
N SER A 77 17.46 -6.79 3.17
CA SER A 77 16.58 -6.06 4.09
C SER A 77 15.11 -6.12 3.66
N ARG A 78 14.20 -5.86 4.59
CA ARG A 78 12.79 -5.64 4.23
C ARG A 78 12.71 -4.40 3.34
N PRO A 79 11.88 -4.41 2.27
CA PRO A 79 11.65 -3.23 1.45
C PRO A 79 11.10 -2.11 2.33
N THR A 80 11.71 -0.94 2.27
CA THR A 80 11.21 0.26 2.94
C THR A 80 10.86 1.29 1.87
N PRO A 81 9.71 1.99 1.98
CA PRO A 81 9.42 3.09 1.07
C PRO A 81 10.48 4.16 1.31
N GLU A 82 11.24 4.51 0.28
CA GLU A 82 12.25 5.58 0.34
C GLU A 82 11.55 6.92 0.15
N ASP A 83 10.65 7.00 -0.84
CA ASP A 83 9.74 8.13 -1.05
C ASP A 83 8.29 7.64 -1.17
N GLN A 84 7.37 8.45 -0.67
CA GLN A 84 5.93 8.23 -0.79
C GLN A 84 5.21 9.57 -0.91
N ARG A 85 4.29 9.63 -1.86
CA ARG A 85 3.38 10.76 -2.05
C ARG A 85 1.95 10.27 -2.11
N VAL A 86 1.10 10.92 -1.32
CA VAL A 86 -0.34 10.67 -1.28
C VAL A 86 -1.06 11.95 -1.68
N ILE A 87 -1.83 11.86 -2.76
CA ILE A 87 -2.61 12.97 -3.28
C ILE A 87 -4.07 12.59 -3.12
N GLN A 88 -4.83 13.48 -2.50
CA GLN A 88 -6.25 13.31 -2.34
C GLN A 88 -6.96 14.45 -3.06
N VAL A 89 -7.83 14.10 -4.00
CA VAL A 89 -8.72 15.03 -4.68
C VAL A 89 -10.11 14.86 -4.12
N VAL A 90 -10.65 15.92 -3.53
CA VAL A 90 -12.02 15.97 -3.00
C VAL A 90 -12.89 16.69 -4.02
N PHE A 91 -14.02 16.09 -4.33
CA PHE A 91 -15.02 16.64 -5.22
C PHE A 91 -16.23 17.15 -4.43
N ASP A 92 -16.87 18.21 -4.93
CA ASP A 92 -18.18 18.64 -4.45
C ASP A 92 -19.32 17.74 -4.98
N ASP A 93 -20.54 18.04 -4.55
CA ASP A 93 -21.74 17.31 -4.98
C ASP A 93 -22.03 17.45 -6.49
N GLN A 94 -21.47 18.47 -7.14
CA GLN A 94 -21.55 18.68 -8.59
C GLN A 94 -20.44 17.93 -9.35
N GLY A 95 -19.55 17.23 -8.65
CA GLY A 95 -18.44 16.48 -9.22
C GLY A 95 -17.27 17.36 -9.67
N ARG A 96 -17.14 18.57 -9.14
CA ARG A 96 -16.00 19.48 -9.37
C ARG A 96 -15.01 19.41 -8.24
N VAL A 97 -13.74 19.69 -8.53
CA VAL A 97 -12.68 19.68 -7.52
C VAL A 97 -12.95 20.77 -6.48
N ALA A 98 -13.19 20.36 -5.24
CA ALA A 98 -13.37 21.24 -4.10
C ALA A 98 -12.05 21.48 -3.36
N GLU A 99 -11.21 20.44 -3.25
CA GLU A 99 -9.96 20.50 -2.50
C GLU A 99 -8.94 19.50 -3.08
N VAL A 100 -7.66 19.87 -3.05
CA VAL A 100 -6.54 18.96 -3.34
C VAL A 100 -5.59 18.96 -2.15
N ILE A 101 -5.43 17.80 -1.53
CA ILE A 101 -4.52 17.59 -0.40
C ILE A 101 -3.32 16.79 -0.89
N ASN A 102 -2.11 17.31 -0.62
CA ASN A 102 -0.87 16.63 -0.95
C ASN A 102 -0.12 16.31 0.35
N LYS A 103 0.25 15.05 0.52
CA LYS A 103 0.98 14.53 1.68
C LYS A 103 2.23 13.81 1.22
N SER A 104 3.34 14.09 1.87
CA SER A 104 4.59 13.36 1.68
C SER A 104 4.72 12.23 2.71
N LYS A 105 5.77 11.44 2.56
CA LYS A 105 6.18 10.41 3.53
C LYS A 105 6.38 10.97 4.94
N ASP A 106 6.82 12.22 5.06
CA ASP A 106 7.11 12.85 6.36
C ASP A 106 5.84 13.27 7.12
N ASP A 107 4.70 13.39 6.42
CA ASP A 107 3.40 13.69 7.03
C ASP A 107 2.74 12.47 7.69
N TYR A 108 3.42 11.32 7.72
CA TYR A 108 2.87 10.08 8.24
C TYR A 108 2.76 10.13 9.77
N VAL A 109 1.55 9.94 10.30
CA VAL A 109 1.31 9.87 11.74
C VAL A 109 1.33 8.41 12.17
N ALA A 110 2.24 8.06 13.08
CA ALA A 110 2.22 6.75 13.73
C ALA A 110 0.99 6.67 14.65
N LEU A 111 0.00 5.87 14.25
CA LEU A 111 -1.12 5.53 15.12
C LEU A 111 -0.66 4.43 16.08
N ALA A 112 -0.69 4.71 17.37
CA ALA A 112 -0.59 3.69 18.40
C ALA A 112 -2.01 3.14 18.63
N PRO A 113 -2.27 1.85 18.33
CA PRO A 113 -3.51 1.23 18.74
C PRO A 113 -3.64 1.34 20.26
N ASP A 114 -4.87 1.56 20.73
CA ASP A 114 -5.15 1.41 22.14
C ASP A 114 -4.91 -0.05 22.56
N GLY A 115 -4.42 -0.27 23.77
CA GLY A 115 -4.13 -1.60 24.29
C GLY A 115 -5.38 -2.40 24.66
N ASP A 116 -6.54 -1.75 24.63
CA ASP A 116 -7.82 -2.36 24.92
C ASP A 116 -8.20 -3.42 23.88
N GLU A 117 -8.46 -4.64 24.38
CA GLU A 117 -8.92 -5.76 23.57
C GLU A 117 -10.44 -5.69 23.44
N THR A 118 -10.95 -5.80 22.21
CA THR A 118 -12.41 -5.90 22.01
C THR A 118 -12.86 -7.28 22.47
N GLU A 119 -13.52 -7.35 23.64
CA GLU A 119 -14.06 -8.59 24.17
C GLU A 119 -14.90 -9.30 23.10
N THR A 120 -14.49 -10.52 22.74
CA THR A 120 -15.26 -11.29 21.78
C THR A 120 -16.49 -11.86 22.48
N PHE A 121 -17.69 -11.66 21.93
CA PHE A 121 -18.91 -12.34 22.40
C PHE A 121 -18.92 -13.85 22.07
N GLY A 122 -17.77 -14.41 21.68
CA GLY A 122 -17.59 -15.83 21.44
C GLY A 122 -17.63 -16.62 22.74
N ARG A 123 -17.88 -17.92 22.63
CA ARG A 123 -17.70 -18.82 23.76
C ARG A 123 -16.21 -19.10 23.92
N GLU A 124 -15.62 -18.68 25.02
CA GLU A 124 -14.28 -19.13 25.40
C GLU A 124 -14.34 -20.63 25.73
N ILE A 125 -13.84 -21.45 24.82
CA ILE A 125 -13.78 -22.90 25.02
C ILE A 125 -12.49 -23.16 25.79
N ASN A 126 -12.62 -23.56 27.05
CA ASN A 126 -11.47 -24.01 27.83
C ASN A 126 -10.88 -25.29 27.22
N ILE A 127 -9.56 -25.48 27.34
CA ILE A 127 -8.82 -26.63 26.78
C ILE A 127 -9.50 -27.97 27.11
N LEU A 128 -10.05 -28.11 28.33
CA LEU A 128 -10.77 -29.32 28.74
C LEU A 128 -12.03 -29.57 27.92
N GLN A 129 -12.75 -28.52 27.54
CA GLN A 129 -13.98 -28.60 26.77
C GLN A 129 -13.72 -28.94 25.29
N GLU A 130 -12.53 -28.61 24.78
CA GLU A 130 -12.06 -29.07 23.46
C GLU A 130 -11.69 -30.57 23.49
N VAL A 131 -11.00 -31.03 24.54
CA VAL A 131 -10.61 -32.44 24.72
C VAL A 131 -11.84 -33.34 24.90
N PHE A 132 -12.79 -32.94 25.75
CA PHE A 132 -13.98 -33.76 26.02
C PHE A 132 -15.15 -33.50 25.08
N GLY A 133 -15.16 -32.38 24.35
CA GLY A 133 -16.22 -32.05 23.39
C GLY A 133 -16.33 -33.01 22.21
N ASN A 134 -15.26 -33.77 21.93
CA ASN A 134 -15.23 -34.78 20.86
C ASN A 134 -15.36 -36.23 21.37
N ILE A 135 -15.32 -36.45 22.69
CA ILE A 135 -15.44 -37.78 23.29
C ILE A 135 -16.93 -38.05 23.53
N GLY A 136 -17.54 -38.82 22.63
CA GLY A 136 -18.97 -39.17 22.70
C GLY A 136 -19.72 -39.08 21.38
N ARG A 137 -19.11 -38.57 20.30
CA ARG A 137 -19.69 -38.59 18.94
C ARG A 137 -19.52 -39.93 18.20
N PHE A 138 -19.36 -41.03 18.93
CA PHE A 138 -19.51 -42.36 18.36
C PHE A 138 -21.00 -42.67 18.27
N ASN A 139 -21.56 -42.58 17.07
CA ASN A 139 -22.93 -42.99 16.75
C ASN A 139 -23.15 -44.44 17.20
N PRO A 140 -24.03 -44.74 18.19
CA PRO A 140 -24.47 -46.11 18.43
C PRO A 140 -25.57 -46.41 17.42
N GLY A 141 -25.16 -46.69 16.19
CA GLY A 141 -26.07 -46.87 15.05
C GLY A 141 -25.37 -47.44 13.84
N GLY A 142 -24.88 -48.67 13.99
CA GLY A 142 -25.17 -49.74 13.03
C GLY A 142 -26.33 -50.54 13.58
#